data_AF-A0A0V8QDE4-F1
#
_entry.id   AF-A0A0V8QDE4-F1
#
_cell.length_a   1.000
_cell.length_b   1.000
_cell.length_c   1.000
_cell.angle_alpha   90.00
_cell.angle_beta   90.00
_cell.angle_gamma   90.00
#
_symmetry.space_group_name_H-M   'P 1'
#
loop_
_entity.id
_entity.type
_entity.pdbx_description
1 polymer ?
#
loop_
_entity_poly.entity_id
_entity_poly.type
_entity_poly.pdbx_seq_one_letter_code
_entity_poly.pdbx_strand_id
1 'polypeptide(L)'
;MSLEKCPKGHVYNAKRYGRICPYCNMKLQEETAATKPVGFEPPVEVLQKEVRPVCGWLVCIEGARVGMDYKIYKGKNFAGRGDDMDIQILGDNEINRKNHTIIVYDDKKLNTMILPGDSSGLAYLNDEPVYVPMELKPYDIISMGNSRFLFISLCGTNFSWDDVK
;
A
#
# COMPACT_ATOMS: atom_id res chain seq x y z
N MET A 1 10.36 -38.50 -5.46
CA MET A 1 9.47 -39.65 -5.77
C MET A 1 8.04 -39.11 -5.83
N SER A 2 7.35 -39.22 -6.96
CA SER A 2 5.98 -38.72 -7.14
C SER A 2 4.97 -39.82 -6.79
N LEU A 3 4.66 -39.94 -5.50
CA LEU A 3 3.64 -40.85 -5.01
C LEU A 3 2.29 -40.12 -5.03
N GLU A 4 1.29 -40.73 -5.66
CA GLU A 4 -0.09 -40.26 -5.67
C GLU A 4 -0.99 -41.25 -4.96
N LYS A 5 -2.07 -40.75 -4.37
CA LYS A 5 -3.07 -41.56 -3.69
C LYS A 5 -4.37 -41.53 -4.52
N CYS A 6 -4.88 -42.70 -4.90
CA CYS A 6 -6.17 -42.77 -5.59
C CYS A 6 -7.35 -42.56 -4.62
N PRO A 7 -8.58 -42.28 -5.10
CA PRO A 7 -9.76 -42.08 -4.25
C PRO A 7 -10.11 -43.27 -3.35
N LYS A 8 -9.71 -44.49 -3.76
CA LYS A 8 -9.88 -45.72 -2.95
C LYS A 8 -8.77 -45.91 -1.90
N GLY A 9 -7.82 -44.99 -1.80
CA GLY A 9 -6.82 -44.95 -0.74
C GLY A 9 -5.49 -45.62 -1.05
N HIS A 10 -5.30 -46.22 -2.23
CA HIS A 10 -4.02 -46.83 -2.62
C HIS A 10 -2.99 -45.76 -3.00
N VAL A 11 -1.75 -45.93 -2.51
CA VAL A 11 -0.62 -45.07 -2.85
C VAL A 11 0.23 -45.76 -3.92
N TYR A 12 0.53 -45.05 -5.01
CA TYR A 12 1.27 -45.60 -6.15
C TYR A 12 2.15 -44.53 -6.81
N ASN A 13 3.13 -44.96 -7.60
CA ASN A 13 4.05 -44.05 -8.29
C ASN A 13 3.45 -43.59 -9.63
N ALA A 14 2.99 -42.35 -9.69
CA ALA A 14 2.34 -41.77 -10.87
C ALA A 14 3.29 -41.63 -12.08
N LYS A 15 4.61 -41.51 -11.87
CA LYS A 15 5.58 -41.51 -12.99
C LYS A 15 5.66 -42.86 -13.70
N ARG A 16 5.34 -43.95 -13.00
CA ARG A 16 5.45 -45.32 -13.56
C ARG A 16 4.15 -45.84 -14.13
N TYR A 17 3.03 -45.54 -13.48
CA TYR A 17 1.71 -46.08 -13.84
C TYR A 17 0.78 -45.02 -14.44
N GLY A 18 1.27 -43.80 -14.65
CA GLY A 18 0.46 -42.67 -15.12
C GLY A 18 -0.64 -42.34 -14.13
N ARG A 19 -1.82 -41.99 -14.65
CA ARG A 19 -3.03 -41.66 -13.88
C ARG A 19 -3.95 -42.85 -13.63
N ILE A 20 -3.42 -44.06 -13.80
CA ILE A 20 -4.16 -45.31 -13.59
C ILE A 20 -3.59 -45.96 -12.35
N CYS A 21 -4.45 -46.12 -11.34
CA CYS A 21 -4.05 -46.83 -10.13
C CYS A 21 -3.85 -48.32 -10.45
N PRO A 22 -2.66 -48.91 -10.25
CA PRO A 22 -2.37 -50.31 -10.63
C PRO A 22 -3.12 -51.33 -9.77
N TYR A 23 -3.62 -50.92 -8.60
CA TYR A 23 -4.29 -51.81 -7.65
C TYR A 23 -5.80 -51.94 -7.89
N CYS A 24 -6.45 -50.90 -8.42
CA CYS A 24 -7.90 -50.89 -8.64
C CYS A 24 -8.29 -50.54 -10.08
N ASN A 25 -7.31 -50.35 -10.96
CA ASN A 25 -7.44 -50.03 -12.38
C ASN A 25 -8.31 -48.80 -12.68
N MET A 26 -8.43 -47.89 -11.71
CA MET A 26 -9.24 -46.68 -11.80
C MET A 26 -8.42 -45.56 -12.44
N LYS A 27 -8.98 -44.92 -13.47
CA LYS A 27 -8.44 -43.71 -14.09
C LYS A 27 -8.80 -42.49 -13.25
N LEU A 28 -7.81 -41.70 -12.85
CA LEU A 28 -8.05 -40.37 -12.28
C LEU A 28 -8.51 -39.44 -13.42
N GLN A 29 -9.67 -38.81 -13.25
CA GLN A 29 -10.11 -37.74 -14.15
C GLN A 29 -9.22 -36.51 -13.92
N GLU A 30 -8.87 -35.80 -14.99
CA GLU A 30 -8.27 -34.47 -14.87
C GLU A 30 -9.24 -33.57 -14.14
N GLU A 31 -8.76 -32.82 -13.15
CA GLU A 31 -9.43 -31.59 -12.76
C GLU A 31 -9.45 -30.73 -14.03
N THR A 32 -10.60 -30.68 -14.69
CA THR A 32 -10.85 -29.68 -15.72
C THR A 32 -10.62 -28.35 -15.05
N ALA A 33 -9.49 -27.71 -15.38
CA ALA A 33 -9.17 -26.36 -15.00
C ALA A 33 -10.47 -25.56 -15.14
N ALA A 34 -10.97 -25.02 -14.02
CA ALA A 34 -12.26 -24.36 -13.95
C ALA A 34 -12.37 -23.36 -15.10
N THR A 35 -13.05 -23.76 -16.18
CA THR A 35 -13.43 -22.85 -17.26
C THR A 35 -14.39 -21.90 -16.60
N LYS A 36 -13.90 -20.69 -16.29
CA LYS A 36 -14.72 -19.58 -15.81
C LYS A 36 -15.96 -19.52 -16.72
N PRO A 37 -17.19 -19.54 -16.18
CA PRO A 37 -18.37 -19.48 -17.03
C PRO A 37 -18.34 -18.19 -17.86
N VAL A 38 -18.53 -18.34 -19.17
CA VAL A 38 -18.70 -17.21 -20.08
C VAL A 38 -19.95 -16.45 -19.63
N GLY A 39 -19.78 -15.17 -19.26
CA GLY A 39 -20.89 -14.31 -18.82
C GLY A 39 -20.98 -14.04 -17.30
N PHE A 40 -19.98 -14.40 -16.49
CA PHE A 40 -19.88 -13.85 -15.13
C PHE A 40 -19.36 -12.41 -15.19
N GLU A 41 -20.25 -11.45 -15.43
CA GLU A 41 -20.01 -10.06 -15.07
C GLU A 41 -20.27 -9.94 -13.56
N PRO A 42 -19.25 -9.68 -12.73
CA PRO A 42 -19.50 -9.41 -11.31
C PRO A 42 -20.49 -8.23 -11.20
N PRO A 43 -21.45 -8.26 -10.25
CA PRO A 43 -22.40 -7.17 -10.07
C PRO A 43 -21.67 -5.83 -9.96
N VAL A 44 -22.10 -4.83 -10.74
CA VAL A 44 -21.49 -3.50 -10.84
C VAL A 44 -21.32 -2.83 -9.45
N GLU A 45 -22.17 -3.19 -8.50
CA GLU A 45 -22.13 -2.73 -7.10
C GLU A 45 -20.86 -3.13 -6.35
N VAL A 46 -20.17 -4.21 -6.74
CA VAL A 46 -18.91 -4.64 -6.10
C VAL A 46 -17.72 -3.77 -6.55
N LEU A 47 -17.90 -2.94 -7.59
CA LEU A 47 -16.81 -2.16 -8.21
C LEU A 47 -16.76 -0.69 -7.78
N GLN A 48 -17.78 -0.15 -7.13
CA GLN A 48 -17.77 1.25 -6.67
C GLN A 48 -17.14 1.37 -5.27
N LYS A 49 -15.84 1.08 -5.16
CA LYS A 49 -15.09 1.63 -4.02
C LYS A 49 -15.08 3.14 -4.17
N GLU A 50 -15.64 3.85 -3.19
CA GLU A 50 -15.52 5.31 -3.11
C GLU A 50 -14.05 5.70 -3.19
N VAL A 51 -13.71 6.44 -4.24
CA VAL A 51 -12.35 6.94 -4.46
C VAL A 51 -12.13 8.08 -3.48
N ARG A 52 -11.18 7.90 -2.55
CA ARG A 52 -10.77 9.01 -1.67
C ARG A 52 -10.01 10.06 -2.51
N PRO A 53 -10.45 11.33 -2.54
CA PRO A 53 -9.79 12.36 -3.33
C PRO A 53 -8.41 12.70 -2.75
N VAL A 54 -7.38 12.65 -3.59
CA VAL A 54 -5.99 12.96 -3.20
C VAL A 54 -5.83 14.47 -3.05
N CYS A 55 -5.17 14.92 -1.98
CA CYS A 55 -4.90 16.33 -1.70
C CYS A 55 -3.45 16.74 -1.95
N GLY A 56 -2.56 15.77 -2.13
CA GLY A 56 -1.15 16.00 -2.45
C GLY A 56 -0.36 14.70 -2.43
N TRP A 57 0.95 14.80 -2.56
CA TRP A 57 1.88 13.67 -2.57
C TRP A 57 3.14 13.95 -1.77
N LEU A 58 3.70 12.88 -1.22
CA LEU A 58 5.12 12.79 -0.91
C LEU A 58 5.77 11.92 -1.97
N VAL A 59 6.89 12.37 -2.54
CA VAL A 59 7.65 11.60 -3.51
C VAL A 59 9.01 11.28 -2.92
N CYS A 60 9.35 10.00 -2.78
CA CYS A 60 10.65 9.60 -2.28
C CYS A 60 11.74 9.98 -3.29
N ILE A 61 12.67 10.84 -2.89
CA ILE A 61 13.79 11.31 -3.72
C ILE A 61 15.12 10.72 -3.27
N GLU A 62 15.17 10.18 -2.06
CA GLU A 62 16.34 9.49 -1.48
C GLU A 62 15.87 8.39 -0.53
N GLY A 63 16.59 7.25 -0.49
CA GLY A 63 16.26 6.09 0.35
C GLY A 63 15.95 4.82 -0.45
N ALA A 64 15.33 3.82 0.18
CA ALA A 64 15.09 2.51 -0.44
C ALA A 64 14.00 2.51 -1.54
N ARG A 65 13.20 3.57 -1.64
CA ARG A 65 11.98 3.65 -2.47
C ARG A 65 11.98 4.85 -3.41
N VAL A 66 13.15 5.28 -3.91
CA VAL A 66 13.27 6.43 -4.83
C VAL A 66 12.27 6.31 -5.99
N GLY A 67 11.55 7.40 -6.28
CA GLY A 67 10.52 7.48 -7.31
C GLY A 67 9.12 7.03 -6.88
N MET A 68 8.98 6.43 -5.69
CA MET A 68 7.66 6.06 -5.15
C MET A 68 6.89 7.31 -4.70
N ASP A 69 5.63 7.41 -5.09
CA ASP A 69 4.68 8.39 -4.57
C ASP A 69 3.84 7.82 -3.41
N TYR A 70 3.52 8.69 -2.46
CA TYR A 70 2.60 8.43 -1.36
C TYR A 70 1.52 9.50 -1.37
N LYS A 71 0.26 9.08 -1.43
CA LYS A 71 -0.89 9.98 -1.53
C LYS A 71 -1.25 10.53 -0.17
N ILE A 72 -1.51 11.84 -0.12
CA ILE A 72 -2.04 12.54 1.04
C ILE A 72 -3.53 12.73 0.81
N TYR A 73 -4.35 12.47 1.82
CA TYR A 73 -5.80 12.70 1.79
C TYR A 73 -6.21 13.77 2.81
N LYS A 74 -7.49 14.17 2.78
CA LYS A 74 -8.07 15.11 3.75
C LYS A 74 -7.92 14.61 5.19
N GLY A 75 -7.55 15.53 6.08
CA GLY A 75 -7.31 15.22 7.49
C GLY A 75 -5.89 14.74 7.77
N LYS A 76 -5.73 13.91 8.79
CA LYS A 76 -4.44 13.38 9.24
C LYS A 76 -4.05 12.15 8.42
N ASN A 77 -2.80 12.10 7.97
CA ASN A 77 -2.17 10.97 7.32
C ASN A 77 -0.96 10.58 8.15
N PHE A 78 -1.03 9.43 8.83
CA PHE A 78 0.03 8.94 9.68
C PHE A 78 1.11 8.26 8.83
N ALA A 79 2.36 8.73 8.95
CA ALA A 79 3.48 8.19 8.20
C ALA A 79 4.38 7.33 9.10
N GLY A 80 4.78 6.17 8.58
CA GLY A 80 5.64 5.23 9.28
C GLY A 80 5.82 3.94 8.49
N ARG A 81 6.52 2.96 9.07
CA ARG A 81 6.79 1.66 8.41
C ARG A 81 5.68 0.61 8.59
N GLY A 82 4.81 0.81 9.56
CA GLY A 82 3.72 -0.08 9.92
C GLY A 82 2.70 -0.24 8.80
N ASP A 83 2.07 -1.41 8.77
CA ASP A 83 0.95 -1.73 7.87
C ASP A 83 -0.36 -1.03 8.27
N ASP A 84 -0.41 -0.49 9.48
CA ASP A 84 -1.50 0.33 10.01
C ASP A 84 -1.36 1.83 9.70
N MET A 85 -0.29 2.24 9.00
CA MET A 85 -0.04 3.64 8.63
C MET A 85 -0.78 4.01 7.34
N ASP A 86 -1.27 5.25 7.26
CA ASP A 86 -1.86 5.78 6.01
C ASP A 86 -0.80 5.93 4.92
N ILE A 87 0.39 6.38 5.32
CA ILE A 87 1.58 6.50 4.47
C ILE A 87 2.61 5.48 4.95
N GLN A 88 2.53 4.27 4.40
CA GLN A 88 3.45 3.18 4.72
C GLN A 88 4.76 3.28 3.92
N ILE A 89 5.87 3.52 4.62
CA ILE A 89 7.21 3.63 4.03
C ILE A 89 8.02 2.38 4.38
N LEU A 90 8.38 1.60 3.36
CA LEU A 90 9.12 0.34 3.52
C LEU A 90 10.58 0.49 3.10
N GLY A 91 11.46 -0.32 3.70
CA GLY A 91 12.86 -0.42 3.31
C GLY A 91 13.83 0.48 4.08
N ASP A 92 13.32 1.34 4.97
CA ASP A 92 14.13 2.13 5.90
C ASP A 92 13.81 1.73 7.35
N ASN A 93 14.79 1.17 8.05
CA ASN A 93 14.61 0.66 9.40
C ASN A 93 14.66 1.76 10.47
N GLU A 94 15.24 2.92 10.15
CA GLU A 94 15.29 4.09 11.04
C GLU A 94 13.95 4.84 11.06
N ILE A 95 13.07 4.57 10.08
CA ILE A 95 11.68 5.04 10.15
C ILE A 95 10.91 4.17 11.15
N ASN A 96 10.31 4.85 12.13
CA ASN A 96 9.53 4.23 13.18
C ASN A 96 8.34 3.47 12.59
N ARG A 97 8.00 2.33 13.21
CA ARG A 97 6.87 1.52 12.75
C ARG A 97 5.56 2.27 12.83
N LYS A 98 5.34 3.06 13.89
CA LYS A 98 4.12 3.85 14.06
C LYS A 98 4.46 5.32 14.16
N ASN A 99 3.64 6.15 13.51
CA ASN A 99 3.58 7.60 13.69
C ASN A 99 4.96 8.27 13.78
N HIS A 100 5.82 8.05 12.80
CA HIS A 100 7.11 8.76 12.75
C HIS A 100 6.89 10.26 12.53
N THR A 101 5.92 10.61 11.68
CA THR A 101 5.40 11.96 11.51
C THR A 101 3.95 11.91 11.04
N ILE A 102 3.27 13.05 11.02
CA ILE A 102 1.89 13.16 10.58
C ILE A 102 1.78 14.30 9.58
N ILE A 103 1.21 14.01 8.41
CA ILE A 103 0.91 15.02 7.39
C ILE A 103 -0.58 15.33 7.44
N VAL A 104 -0.93 16.60 7.61
CA VAL A 104 -2.31 17.03 7.81
C VAL A 104 -2.71 17.99 6.70
N TYR A 105 -3.71 17.63 5.90
CA TYR A 105 -4.38 18.59 5.03
C TYR A 105 -5.64 19.13 5.71
N ASP A 106 -5.68 20.44 5.95
CA ASP A 106 -6.82 21.17 6.50
C ASP A 106 -7.61 21.79 5.34
N ASP A 107 -8.81 21.29 5.09
CA ASP A 107 -9.72 21.75 4.04
C ASP A 107 -10.29 23.15 4.32
N LYS A 108 -10.38 23.56 5.59
CA LYS A 108 -10.89 24.89 5.96
C LYS A 108 -9.85 25.96 5.73
N LYS A 109 -8.58 25.63 6.00
CA LYS A 109 -7.45 26.54 5.78
C LYS A 109 -6.81 26.39 4.41
N LEU A 110 -7.16 25.34 3.67
CA LEU A 110 -6.59 25.01 2.37
C LEU A 110 -5.06 24.93 2.40
N ASN A 111 -4.51 24.36 3.48
CA ASN A 111 -3.08 24.21 3.63
C ASN A 111 -2.71 22.83 4.19
N THR A 112 -1.43 22.48 4.05
CA THR A 112 -0.87 21.23 4.56
C THR A 112 0.14 21.53 5.65
N MET A 113 0.08 20.78 6.74
CA MET A 113 0.98 20.91 7.88
C MET A 113 1.73 19.58 8.10
N ILE A 114 2.97 19.66 8.55
CA ILE A 114 3.70 18.54 9.14
C ILE A 114 3.68 18.68 10.66
N LEU A 115 3.38 17.58 11.35
CA LEU A 115 3.38 17.50 12.82
C LEU A 115 4.43 16.49 13.28
N PRO A 116 5.01 16.69 14.48
CA PRO A 116 5.87 15.68 15.08
C PRO A 116 5.08 14.38 15.30
N GLY A 117 5.76 13.26 15.14
CA GLY A 117 5.27 11.95 15.57
C GLY A 117 5.27 11.80 17.09
N ASP A 118 4.66 10.73 17.58
CA ASP A 118 4.77 10.28 18.99
C ASP A 118 5.92 9.27 19.18
N SER A 119 6.69 9.05 18.11
CA SER A 119 7.74 8.06 18.03
C SER A 119 9.10 8.61 18.49
N SER A 120 10.09 7.73 18.70
CA SER A 120 11.45 8.13 19.07
C SER A 120 12.23 8.85 17.96
N GLY A 121 11.83 8.66 16.69
CA GLY A 121 12.49 9.28 15.55
C GLY A 121 11.95 10.68 15.27
N LEU A 122 12.84 11.60 14.88
CA LEU A 122 12.49 12.96 14.48
C LEU A 122 12.34 13.04 12.96
N ALA A 123 11.29 13.71 12.52
CA ALA A 123 11.20 14.20 11.16
C ALA A 123 11.84 15.59 11.05
N TYR A 124 12.37 15.88 9.88
CA TYR A 124 13.00 17.16 9.54
C TYR A 124 12.29 17.76 8.33
N LEU A 125 12.09 19.07 8.35
CA LEU A 125 11.58 19.86 7.24
C LEU A 125 12.71 20.79 6.77
N ASN A 126 13.16 20.63 5.53
CA ASN A 126 14.28 21.38 4.96
C ASN A 126 15.52 21.36 5.88
N ASP A 127 15.85 20.17 6.38
CA ASP A 127 16.97 19.89 7.30
C ASP A 127 16.83 20.49 8.71
N GLU A 128 15.70 21.13 9.04
CA GLU A 128 15.36 21.58 10.38
C GLU A 128 14.42 20.60 11.09
N PRO A 129 14.66 20.24 12.37
CA PRO A 129 13.81 19.29 13.09
C PRO A 129 12.40 19.86 13.36
N VAL A 130 11.38 19.03 13.13
CA VAL A 130 9.98 19.38 13.39
C VAL A 130 9.62 19.07 14.84
N TYR A 131 9.67 20.09 15.71
CA TYR A 131 9.26 19.94 17.13
C TYR A 131 7.80 20.32 17.41
N VAL A 132 7.22 21.11 16.52
CA VAL A 132 5.86 21.66 16.61
C VAL A 132 5.21 21.60 15.23
N PRO A 133 3.87 21.77 15.13
CA PRO A 133 3.22 21.83 13.82
C PRO A 133 3.81 22.95 12.95
N MET A 134 4.25 22.60 11.74
CA MET A 134 4.82 23.53 10.75
C MET A 134 4.05 23.43 9.44
N GLU A 135 3.93 24.53 8.71
CA GLU A 135 3.29 24.55 7.39
C GLU A 135 4.23 23.98 6.33
N LEU A 136 3.71 23.10 5.47
CA LEU A 136 4.41 22.55 4.32
C LEU A 136 4.10 23.37 3.07
N LYS A 137 5.15 23.81 2.39
CA LYS A 137 5.06 24.50 1.11
C LYS A 137 5.42 23.55 -0.03
N PRO A 138 4.84 23.76 -1.24
CA PRO A 138 5.20 22.94 -2.39
C PRO A 138 6.71 22.90 -2.60
N TYR A 139 7.25 21.72 -2.88
CA TYR A 139 8.68 21.41 -3.04
C TYR A 139 9.53 21.43 -1.76
N ASP A 140 8.94 21.55 -0.58
CA ASP A 140 9.67 21.31 0.66
C ASP A 140 10.16 19.86 0.75
N ILE A 141 11.31 19.68 1.39
CA ILE A 141 11.94 18.37 1.60
C ILE A 141 11.68 17.92 3.03
N ILE A 142 11.08 16.74 3.18
CA ILE A 142 10.87 16.08 4.46
C ILE A 142 11.89 14.95 4.57
N SER A 143 12.66 14.91 5.65
CA SER A 143 13.61 13.84 5.92
C SER A 143 13.17 13.06 7.16
N MET A 144 13.22 11.73 7.09
CA MET A 144 12.94 10.83 8.20
C MET A 144 13.73 9.53 8.04
N GLY A 145 14.36 9.07 9.12
CA GLY A 145 15.34 7.98 9.02
C GLY A 145 16.48 8.35 8.07
N ASN A 146 16.74 7.49 7.08
CA ASN A 146 17.71 7.70 6.00
C ASN A 146 17.04 8.07 4.67
N SER A 147 15.75 8.43 4.68
CA SER A 147 14.97 8.71 3.48
C SER A 147 14.57 10.18 3.41
N ARG A 148 14.50 10.71 2.19
CA ARG A 148 14.03 12.09 1.91
C ARG A 148 12.87 12.07 0.93
N PHE A 149 11.92 12.98 1.15
CA PHE A 149 10.67 13.06 0.43
C PHE A 149 10.40 14.49 -0.01
N LEU A 150 10.08 14.67 -1.29
CA LEU A 150 9.62 15.94 -1.82
C LEU A 150 8.10 16.05 -1.64
N PHE A 151 7.63 17.14 -1.04
CA PHE A 151 6.19 17.39 -0.93
C PHE A 151 5.65 18.11 -2.16
N ILE A 152 4.55 17.61 -2.71
CA ILE A 152 3.79 18.23 -3.80
C ILE A 152 2.35 18.43 -3.36
N SER A 153 1.90 19.68 -3.30
CA SER A 153 0.50 20.02 -3.05
C SER A 153 -0.31 19.90 -4.34
N LEU A 154 -1.46 19.22 -4.26
CA LEU A 154 -2.52 19.35 -5.26
C LEU A 154 -3.56 20.36 -4.77
N CYS A 155 -4.07 20.14 -3.56
CA CYS A 155 -5.05 21.01 -2.95
C CYS A 155 -4.38 22.15 -2.19
N GLY A 156 -4.93 23.35 -2.34
CA GLY A 156 -4.40 24.58 -1.79
C GLY A 156 -5.24 25.77 -2.22
N THR A 157 -4.66 26.97 -2.21
CA THR A 157 -5.36 28.20 -2.66
C THR A 157 -5.83 28.14 -4.11
N ASN A 158 -5.19 27.33 -4.95
CA ASN A 158 -5.48 27.24 -6.38
C ASN A 158 -6.51 26.17 -6.74
N PHE A 159 -6.78 25.22 -5.83
CA PHE A 159 -7.66 24.09 -6.08
C PHE A 159 -8.12 23.44 -4.77
N SER A 160 -9.43 23.24 -4.62
CA SER A 160 -10.03 22.37 -3.61
C SER A 160 -11.01 21.40 -4.26
N TRP A 161 -11.12 20.19 -3.71
CA TRP A 161 -12.18 19.26 -4.11
C TRP A 161 -13.57 19.78 -3.77
N ASP A 162 -13.69 20.69 -2.81
CA ASP A 162 -14.97 21.30 -2.49
C ASP A 162 -15.41 22.33 -3.55
N ASP A 163 -14.51 22.77 -4.45
CA ASP A 163 -14.85 23.65 -5.58
C ASP A 163 -15.52 22.89 -6.74
N VAL A 164 -15.42 21.55 -6.76
CA VAL A 164 -15.88 20.68 -7.86
C VAL A 164 -17.07 19.80 -7.43
N LYS A 165 -17.54 19.95 -6.18
CA LYS A 165 -18.68 19.19 -5.62
C LYS A 165 -20.02 19.86 -5.84
#